data_AF-A0A177R402-F1
#
_entry.id   AF-A0A177R402-F1
#
_cell.length_a   1.000
_cell.length_b   1.000
_cell.length_c   1.000
_cell.angle_alpha   90.00
_cell.angle_beta   90.00
_cell.angle_gamma   90.00
#
_symmetry.space_group_name_H-M   'P 1'
#
loop_
_entity.id
_entity.type
_entity.pdbx_description
1 polymer ?
#
loop_
_entity_poly.entity_id
_entity_poly.type
_entity_poly.pdbx_seq_one_letter_code
_entity_poly.pdbx_strand_id
1 'polypeptide(L)'
;MAPSPQQRRQFKIGKYDILAQPALGSMHMLRYTVMLNGKRLGAFLSMPTESDCKFLESPPVVPPLKIFQVTYRPGRPKKNANNGGENKDGESSGPTIPWAIKGQQRY
;
A
#
# COMPACT_ATOMS: atom_id res chain seq x y z
N MET A 1 10.67 -8.16 -3.71
CA MET A 1 9.76 -7.54 -2.70
C MET A 1 9.75 -8.45 -1.48
N ALA A 2 10.36 -8.03 -0.37
CA ALA A 2 10.29 -8.80 0.86
C ALA A 2 8.86 -8.65 1.44
N PRO A 3 8.18 -9.73 1.85
CA PRO A 3 6.90 -9.59 2.53
C PRO A 3 7.14 -8.83 3.83
N SER A 4 6.43 -7.71 4.03
CA SER A 4 6.39 -7.00 5.30
C SER A 4 6.11 -8.00 6.44
N PRO A 5 6.70 -7.84 7.65
CA PRO A 5 6.47 -8.78 8.74
C PRO A 5 4.98 -8.78 9.09
N GLN A 6 4.26 -9.75 8.52
CA GLN A 6 2.88 -10.02 8.84
C GLN A 6 2.87 -10.38 10.31
N GLN A 7 2.39 -9.42 11.10
CA GLN A 7 2.67 -9.28 12.50
C GLN A 7 2.24 -10.55 13.23
N ARG A 8 3.20 -11.30 13.77
CA ARG A 8 2.95 -12.48 14.61
C ARG A 8 1.94 -12.09 15.68
N ARG A 9 0.78 -12.75 15.70
CA ARG A 9 -0.26 -12.50 16.70
C ARG A 9 -0.15 -13.52 17.81
N GLN A 10 -0.35 -13.08 19.05
CA GLN A 10 -0.37 -13.95 20.21
C GLN A 10 -1.72 -13.81 20.89
N PHE A 11 -2.36 -14.95 21.17
CA PHE A 11 -3.63 -15.03 21.85
C PHE A 11 -3.46 -15.85 23.14
N LYS A 12 -4.21 -15.47 24.18
CA LYS A 12 -4.30 -16.20 25.45
C LYS A 12 -5.73 -16.73 25.54
N ILE A 13 -5.88 -18.06 25.57
CA ILE A 13 -7.19 -18.71 25.73
C ILE A 13 -7.13 -19.56 26.99
N GLY A 14 -7.65 -19.00 28.10
CA GLY A 14 -7.57 -19.63 29.41
C GLY A 14 -6.11 -19.94 29.80
N LYS A 15 -5.80 -21.23 29.98
CA LYS A 15 -4.44 -21.71 30.30
C LYS A 15 -3.51 -21.85 29.10
N TYR A 16 -4.02 -21.67 27.88
CA TYR A 16 -3.27 -21.91 26.65
C TYR A 16 -2.76 -20.61 26.03
N ASP A 17 -1.53 -20.67 25.52
CA ASP A 17 -0.89 -19.60 24.77
C ASP A 17 -0.87 -20.00 23.30
N ILE A 18 -1.47 -19.19 22.45
CA ILE A 18 -1.57 -19.48 21.02
C ILE A 18 -0.74 -18.47 20.26
N LEU A 19 0.23 -18.97 19.49
CA LEU A 19 1.05 -18.18 18.59
C LEU A 19 0.56 -18.37 17.16
N ALA A 20 0.04 -17.33 16.54
CA ALA A 20 -0.33 -17.31 15.14
C ALA A 20 0.81 -16.71 14.31
N GLN A 21 1.35 -17.52 13.41
CA GLN A 21 2.40 -17.13 12.47
C GLN A 21 1.89 -17.33 11.04
N PRO A 22 2.25 -16.47 10.07
CA PRO A 22 1.98 -16.74 8.67
C PRO A 22 2.57 -18.07 8.23
N ALA A 23 1.83 -18.84 7.45
CA ALA A 23 2.34 -20.07 6.83
C ALA A 23 3.34 -19.70 5.71
N LEU A 24 4.38 -20.52 5.55
CA LEU A 24 5.41 -20.26 4.54
C LEU A 24 4.77 -20.26 3.14
N GLY A 25 5.00 -19.20 2.37
CA GLY A 25 4.46 -19.07 1.01
C GLY A 25 2.98 -18.67 0.93
N SER A 26 2.30 -18.45 2.05
CA SER A 26 0.91 -17.97 2.07
C SER A 26 0.81 -16.66 2.83
N MET A 27 0.17 -15.67 2.21
CA MET A 27 -0.11 -14.39 2.88
C MET A 27 -1.32 -14.45 3.82
N HIS A 28 -2.26 -15.35 3.57
CA HIS A 28 -3.56 -15.38 4.26
C HIS A 28 -3.65 -16.49 5.29
N MET A 29 -2.89 -17.58 5.13
CA MET A 29 -2.94 -18.72 6.04
C MET A 29 -2.06 -18.50 7.27
N LEU A 30 -2.59 -18.88 8.44
CA LEU A 30 -1.90 -18.78 9.72
C LEU A 30 -1.67 -20.18 10.31
N ARG A 31 -0.45 -20.43 10.75
CA ARG A 31 -0.07 -21.56 11.58
C ARG A 31 -0.23 -21.18 13.05
N TYR A 32 -1.18 -21.81 13.72
CA TYR A 32 -1.44 -21.66 15.15
C TYR A 32 -0.65 -22.70 15.93
N THR A 33 0.31 -22.27 16.74
CA THR A 33 1.04 -23.12 17.68
C THR A 33 0.43 -22.96 19.06
N VAL A 34 -0.09 -24.05 19.63
CA VAL A 34 -0.69 -24.04 20.97
C VAL A 34 0.35 -24.47 21.98
N MET A 35 0.53 -23.66 23.01
CA MET A 35 1.45 -23.90 24.11
C MET A 35 0.69 -23.91 25.44
N LEU A 36 1.15 -24.73 26.38
CA LEU A 36 0.69 -24.75 27.77
C LEU A 36 1.93 -24.61 28.64
N ASN A 37 2.01 -23.55 29.45
CA ASN A 37 3.15 -23.28 30.33
C ASN A 37 4.51 -23.33 29.59
N GLY A 38 4.57 -22.77 28.38
CA GLY A 38 5.78 -22.77 27.55
C GLY A 38 6.09 -24.09 26.82
N LYS A 39 5.36 -25.18 27.08
CA LYS A 39 5.48 -26.44 26.33
C LYS A 39 4.54 -26.46 25.15
N ARG A 40 5.05 -26.77 23.96
CA ARG A 40 4.23 -26.94 22.74
C ARG A 40 3.37 -28.20 22.86
N LEU A 41 2.05 -28.03 22.73
CA LEU A 41 1.10 -29.15 22.71
C LEU A 41 0.81 -29.62 21.28
N GLY A 42 0.70 -28.69 20.34
CA GLY A 42 0.32 -29.00 18.96
C GLY A 42 0.43 -27.81 18.03
N ALA A 43 0.17 -28.05 16.75
CA ALA A 43 0.04 -27.00 15.76
C ALA A 43 -1.11 -27.29 14.80
N PHE A 44 -1.87 -26.25 14.48
CA PHE A 44 -2.93 -26.26 13.46
C PHE A 44 -2.59 -25.26 12.37
N LEU A 45 -3.08 -25.48 11.16
CA LEU A 45 -2.88 -24.61 10.01
C LEU A 45 -4.26 -24.19 9.50
N SER A 46 -4.49 -22.89 9.36
CA SER A 46 -5.78 -22.39 8.89
C SER A 46 -5.93 -22.61 7.39
N MET A 47 -7.16 -22.89 6.97
CA MET A 47 -7.54 -22.86 5.56
C MET A 47 -7.78 -21.39 5.12
N PRO A 48 -7.51 -21.03 3.86
CA PRO A 48 -7.95 -19.75 3.32
C PRO A 48 -9.48 -19.69 3.31
N THR A 49 -10.04 -18.51 3.58
CA THR A 49 -11.48 -18.28 3.49
C THR A 49 -11.90 -18.03 2.04
N GLU A 50 -13.19 -18.16 1.72
CA GLU A 50 -13.71 -17.85 0.37
C GLU A 50 -13.37 -16.41 -0.05
N SER A 51 -13.40 -15.46 0.89
CA SER A 51 -12.98 -14.08 0.62
C SER A 51 -11.50 -13.95 0.27
N ASP A 52 -10.63 -14.75 0.88
CA ASP A 52 -9.20 -14.75 0.53
C ASP A 52 -9.00 -15.28 -0.90
N CYS A 53 -9.73 -16.33 -1.28
CA CYS A 53 -9.69 -16.86 -2.66
C CYS A 53 -10.22 -15.84 -3.66
N LYS A 54 -11.37 -15.21 -3.40
CA LYS A 54 -11.93 -14.15 -4.25
C LYS A 54 -11.00 -12.96 -4.41
N PHE A 55 -10.26 -12.60 -3.36
CA PHE A 55 -9.28 -11.52 -3.43
C PHE A 55 -8.10 -11.87 -4.36
N LEU A 56 -7.67 -13.13 -4.37
CA LEU A 56 -6.60 -13.62 -5.26
C LEU A 56 -7.07 -13.79 -6.72
N GLU A 57 -8.29 -14.29 -6.92
CA GLU A 57 -8.88 -14.52 -8.25
C GLU A 57 -9.33 -13.22 -8.91
N SER A 58 -9.96 -12.33 -8.14
CA SER A 58 -10.54 -11.07 -8.60
C SER A 58 -10.18 -9.95 -7.63
N PRO A 59 -8.95 -9.41 -7.71
CA PRO A 59 -8.54 -8.35 -6.79
C PRO A 59 -9.47 -7.14 -6.97
N PRO A 60 -9.92 -6.51 -5.88
CA PRO A 60 -10.79 -5.35 -5.96
C PRO A 60 -10.09 -4.23 -6.72
N VAL A 61 -10.85 -3.52 -7.56
CA VAL A 61 -10.33 -2.39 -8.35
C VAL A 61 -9.81 -1.33 -7.38
N VAL A 62 -8.49 -1.17 -7.35
CA VAL A 62 -7.86 -0.11 -6.56
C VAL A 62 -8.26 1.21 -7.19
N PRO A 63 -8.87 2.15 -6.42
CA PRO A 63 -9.24 3.44 -6.96
C PRO A 63 -7.99 4.11 -7.54
N PRO A 64 -8.10 4.78 -8.70
CA PRO A 64 -6.95 5.41 -9.34
C PRO A 64 -6.33 6.38 -8.34
N LEU A 65 -5.01 6.29 -8.17
CA LEU A 65 -4.26 7.20 -7.31
C LEU A 65 -4.50 8.62 -7.82
N LYS A 66 -5.32 9.37 -7.10
CA LYS A 66 -5.55 10.78 -7.38
C LYS A 66 -4.24 11.48 -7.06
N ILE A 67 -3.43 11.68 -8.11
CA ILE A 67 -2.20 12.46 -8.04
C ILE A 67 -2.61 13.75 -7.36
N PHE A 68 -2.11 14.02 -6.16
CA PHE A 68 -2.43 15.25 -5.45
C PHE A 68 -2.00 16.39 -6.39
N GLN A 69 -2.97 17.00 -7.08
CA GLN A 69 -2.75 18.27 -7.72
C GLN A 69 -2.57 19.24 -6.57
N VAL A 70 -1.31 19.51 -6.23
CA VAL A 70 -0.95 20.74 -5.53
C VAL A 70 -1.37 21.84 -6.50
N THR A 71 -2.63 22.23 -6.42
CA THR A 71 -3.15 23.39 -7.12
C THR A 71 -2.33 24.55 -6.60
N TYR A 72 -1.39 25.01 -7.41
CA TYR A 72 -0.71 26.26 -7.18
C TYR A 72 -1.80 27.32 -7.11
N ARG A 73 -2.13 27.76 -5.89
CA ARG A 73 -3.06 28.88 -5.71
C ARG A 73 -2.32 30.11 -6.24
N PRO A 74 -2.79 30.73 -7.34
CA PRO A 74 -2.20 31.96 -7.83
C PRO A 74 -2.31 33.01 -6.73
N GLY A 75 -1.16 33.35 -6.12
CA GLY A 75 -1.10 34.21 -4.93
C GLY A 75 -0.10 33.77 -3.86
N ARG A 76 0.42 32.53 -3.90
CA ARG A 76 1.54 32.14 -3.02
C ARG A 76 2.88 32.27 -3.76
N PRO A 77 3.60 33.40 -3.63
CA PRO A 77 4.93 33.50 -4.21
C PRO A 77 5.85 32.41 -3.63
N LYS A 78 6.51 31.66 -4.52
CA LYS A 78 7.57 30.73 -4.12
C LYS A 78 8.69 31.56 -3.46
N LYS A 79 9.11 31.16 -2.27
CA LYS A 79 10.34 31.70 -1.65
C LYS A 79 11.49 31.45 -2.64
N ASN A 80 12.07 32.54 -3.16
CA ASN A 80 13.11 32.64 -4.21
C ASN A 80 12.64 32.79 -5.68
N ALA A 81 11.43 33.27 -5.96
CA ALA A 81 11.09 33.72 -7.32
C ALA A 81 11.86 35.02 -7.66
N ASN A 82 12.96 34.90 -8.39
CA ASN A 82 13.65 36.04 -8.99
C ASN A 82 12.72 36.69 -10.02
N ASN A 83 12.42 37.98 -9.83
CA ASN A 83 11.82 38.82 -10.86
C ASN A 83 12.87 39.07 -11.94
N GLY A 84 12.69 38.48 -13.12
CA GLY A 84 13.60 38.69 -14.23
C GLY A 84 12.97 38.37 -15.58
N GLY A 85 12.62 39.43 -16.31
CA GLY A 85 12.62 39.47 -17.78
C GLY A 85 11.30 39.17 -18.46
N GLU A 86 10.72 40.21 -19.05
CA GLU A 86 9.71 40.14 -20.11
C GLU A 86 10.10 39.15 -21.20
N ASN A 87 9.15 38.34 -21.68
CA ASN A 87 9.05 38.02 -23.09
C ASN A 87 7.58 37.83 -23.46
N LYS A 88 7.19 38.54 -24.52
CA LYS A 88 5.90 38.49 -25.18
C LYS A 88 5.72 37.15 -25.89
N ASP A 89 4.46 36.91 -26.23
CA ASP A 89 3.93 35.93 -27.17
C ASP A 89 3.39 34.63 -26.55
N GLY A 90 2.08 34.49 -26.72
CA GLY A 90 1.23 33.49 -26.09
C GLY A 90 1.46 32.10 -26.66
N GLU A 91 1.97 31.22 -25.83
CA GLU A 91 1.77 29.78 -25.96
C GLU A 91 1.75 29.20 -24.55
N SER A 92 0.70 28.44 -24.23
CA SER A 92 0.42 27.92 -22.89
C SER A 92 1.48 26.90 -22.45
N SER A 93 2.63 27.39 -22.02
CA SER A 93 3.71 26.60 -21.43
C SER A 93 3.39 26.32 -19.96
N GLY A 94 2.63 25.25 -19.73
CA GLY A 94 2.61 24.59 -18.43
C GLY A 94 3.98 23.95 -18.15
N PRO A 95 4.36 23.75 -16.88
CA PRO A 95 5.65 23.16 -16.55
C PRO A 95 5.78 21.74 -17.13
N THR A 96 6.77 21.54 -18.00
CA THR A 96 7.09 20.23 -18.57
C THR A 96 7.60 19.30 -17.48
N ILE A 97 6.79 18.29 -17.16
CA ILE A 97 7.15 17.24 -16.21
C ILE A 97 8.01 16.19 -16.96
N PRO A 98 9.23 15.87 -16.50
CA PRO A 98 10.20 15.09 -17.27
C PRO A 98 9.82 13.62 -17.51
N TRP A 99 8.78 13.10 -16.83
CA TRP A 99 8.23 11.75 -17.03
C TRP A 99 6.90 11.73 -17.79
N ALA A 100 6.42 12.87 -18.27
CA ALA A 100 5.19 12.92 -19.03
C ALA A 100 5.35 12.14 -20.35
N ILE A 101 4.55 11.09 -20.53
CA ILE A 101 4.53 10.27 -21.73
C ILE A 101 4.00 11.15 -22.89
N LYS A 102 4.85 11.35 -23.89
CA LYS A 102 4.53 12.11 -25.10
C LYS A 102 3.33 11.46 -25.81
N GLY A 103 2.20 12.16 -25.88
CA GLY A 103 1.06 11.77 -26.72
C GLY A 103 -0.27 11.46 -26.02
N GLN A 104 -0.43 11.66 -24.70
CA GLN A 104 -1.78 11.56 -24.11
C GLN A 104 -2.64 12.77 -24.47
N GLN A 105 -3.46 12.64 -25.52
CA GLN A 105 -4.60 13.52 -25.75
C GLN A 105 -5.63 13.34 -24.64
N ARG A 106 -6.05 14.46 -24.04
CA ARG A 106 -7.21 14.52 -23.13
C ARG A 106 -8.47 14.63 -24.00
N TYR A 107 -9.42 13.73 -23.77
CA TYR A 107 -10.79 13.81 -24.30
C TYR A 107 -11.54 14.97 -23.66
#